data_AF-A0A1Q7AFA7-F1
#
_entry.id   AF-A0A1Q7AFA7-F1
#
_cell.length_a   1.000
_cell.length_b   1.000
_cell.length_c   1.000
_cell.angle_alpha   90.00
_cell.angle_beta   90.00
_cell.angle_gamma   90.00
#
_symmetry.space_group_name_H-M   'P 1'
#
loop_
_entity.id
_entity.type
_entity.pdbx_description
1 polymer ?
#
loop_
_entity_poly.entity_id
_entity_poly.type
_entity_poly.pdbx_seq_one_letter_code
_entity_poly.pdbx_strand_id
1 'polypeptide(L)'
;MPDSGDAWAIRARDVRKVYRLYASRRDRVLDMLGLLGRARAGREVAALDGVSLEIARGEKVAVIGRNGAGKSTLLKLVSGVTQPTSGTLDVSGAVHALLQIGSGFHPDFTGRQNVYAYFAQLGITAAEAERRLAEVVDFAELAEYIDQPVATYSTGMAVRLMFSASTAIVPDLLLLDEVLGVGDAYFAQKSFERISALCARQGTTLLLVTHDLYSAARVCNRIVWLDRGRVLLDGDASFVVKAYEESIRHQEEARLRDEKQRRLRVLQGGDAPASTMLVEIRNADRGFLASTVYFSAIELRRDGRSVAVAPLATNAFDEREPSHLDRMASAWGEATTWRDRPARPFLNFESPFQKVAAAFALPFDPITDRRDISIQPCSCATTSGR
;
A
#
# COMPACT_ATOMS: atom_id res chain seq x y z
N MET A 1 4.62 -43.69 19.48
CA MET A 1 4.18 -42.29 19.31
C MET A 1 4.65 -41.87 17.93
N PRO A 2 3.81 -41.33 17.05
CA PRO A 2 4.27 -40.77 15.78
C PRO A 2 4.99 -39.44 16.04
N ASP A 3 6.07 -39.18 15.29
CA ASP A 3 6.94 -38.03 15.51
C ASP A 3 6.24 -36.69 15.23
N SER A 4 6.60 -35.67 16.01
CA SER A 4 6.05 -34.31 15.93
C SER A 4 6.52 -33.48 14.72
N GLY A 5 6.98 -34.15 13.64
CA GLY A 5 7.50 -33.52 12.42
C GLY A 5 6.45 -33.18 11.37
N ASP A 6 5.27 -33.81 11.40
CA ASP A 6 4.30 -33.72 10.30
C ASP A 6 3.26 -32.59 10.40
N ALA A 7 3.22 -31.83 11.51
CA ALA A 7 2.14 -30.86 11.73
C ALA A 7 2.26 -29.54 10.93
N TRP A 8 3.49 -29.09 10.63
CA TRP A 8 3.76 -27.75 10.09
C TRP A 8 4.58 -27.80 8.80
N ALA A 9 4.35 -26.81 7.94
CA ALA A 9 5.13 -26.56 6.72
C ALA A 9 6.16 -25.44 6.93
N ILE A 10 5.83 -24.44 7.77
CA ILE A 10 6.74 -23.35 8.14
C ILE A 10 6.63 -23.13 9.65
N ARG A 11 7.78 -23.03 10.33
CA ARG A 11 7.87 -22.70 11.75
C ARG A 11 8.98 -21.68 12.02
N ALA A 12 8.58 -20.45 12.31
CA ALA A 12 9.45 -19.35 12.73
C ALA A 12 9.33 -19.12 14.24
N ARG A 13 10.47 -18.96 14.93
CA ARG A 13 10.54 -18.59 16.37
C ARG A 13 11.54 -17.46 16.59
N ASP A 14 11.06 -16.31 17.09
CA ASP A 14 11.81 -15.05 17.30
C ASP A 14 12.76 -14.70 16.13
N VAL A 15 12.31 -14.92 14.89
CA VAL A 15 13.13 -14.71 13.69
C VAL A 15 13.42 -13.23 13.51
N ARG A 16 14.71 -12.90 13.49
CA ARG A 16 15.21 -11.57 13.14
C ARG A 16 16.05 -11.63 11.87
N LYS A 17 15.95 -10.58 11.07
CA LYS A 17 16.81 -10.38 9.91
C LYS A 17 17.25 -8.93 9.87
N VAL A 18 18.53 -8.70 10.14
CA VAL A 18 19.16 -7.38 10.15
C VAL A 18 20.04 -7.24 8.91
N TYR A 19 19.90 -6.11 8.21
CA TYR A 19 20.77 -5.72 7.11
C TYR A 19 21.63 -4.53 7.54
N ARG A 20 22.93 -4.56 7.22
CA ARG A 20 23.84 -3.42 7.40
C ARG A 20 23.84 -2.55 6.15
N LEU A 21 23.46 -1.28 6.32
CA LEU A 21 23.51 -0.26 5.30
C LEU A 21 24.82 0.53 5.42
N TYR A 22 25.62 0.54 4.36
CA TYR A 22 26.90 1.24 4.29
C TYR A 22 26.77 2.47 3.40
N ALA A 23 27.39 3.58 3.78
CA ALA A 23 27.37 4.81 3.00
C ALA A 23 28.10 4.65 1.65
N SER A 24 29.15 3.85 1.60
CA SER A 24 29.87 3.51 0.36
C SER A 24 30.27 2.03 0.28
N ARG A 25 30.65 1.59 -0.93
CA ARG A 25 31.24 0.25 -1.13
C ARG A 25 32.59 0.09 -0.40
N ARG A 26 33.36 1.18 -0.24
CA ARG A 26 34.63 1.17 0.50
C ARG A 26 34.41 0.90 1.99
N ASP A 27 33.40 1.53 2.58
CA ASP A 27 33.05 1.30 4.00
C ASP A 27 32.66 -0.16 4.26
N ARG A 28 31.91 -0.79 3.34
CA ARG A 28 31.58 -2.23 3.44
C ARG A 28 32.84 -3.11 3.47
N VAL A 29 33.80 -2.87 2.57
CA VAL A 29 35.04 -3.65 2.50
C VAL A 29 35.90 -3.42 3.75
N LEU A 30 36.02 -2.17 4.21
CA LEU A 30 36.77 -1.84 5.41
C LEU A 30 36.12 -2.42 6.69
N ASP A 31 34.79 -2.47 6.77
CA ASP A 31 34.05 -3.12 7.87
C ASP A 31 34.25 -4.65 7.85
N MET A 32 34.21 -5.28 6.67
CA MET A 32 34.55 -6.71 6.51
C MET A 32 35.99 -7.04 6.93
N LEU A 33 36.93 -6.10 6.74
CA LEU A 33 38.33 -6.23 7.15
C LEU A 33 38.58 -5.82 8.62
N GLY A 34 37.54 -5.39 9.36
CA GLY A 34 37.69 -4.90 10.74
C GLY A 34 38.45 -3.56 10.88
N LEU A 35 38.69 -2.87 9.77
CA LEU A 35 39.47 -1.62 9.69
C LEU A 35 38.59 -0.36 9.91
N LEU A 36 37.28 -0.53 10.10
CA LEU A 36 36.33 0.56 10.27
C LEU A 36 35.94 0.74 11.75
N GLY A 37 36.12 1.95 12.29
CA GLY A 37 35.73 2.26 13.66
C GLY A 37 34.20 2.30 13.83
N ARG A 38 33.72 1.99 15.05
CA ARG A 38 32.28 1.91 15.41
C ARG A 38 31.41 3.09 14.92
N ALA A 39 31.97 4.29 14.83
CA ALA A 39 31.25 5.49 14.37
C ALA A 39 30.96 5.54 12.84
N ARG A 40 31.59 4.68 12.04
CA ARG A 40 31.31 4.48 10.60
C ARG A 40 30.77 3.10 10.26
N ALA A 41 30.66 2.20 11.24
CA ALA A 41 30.03 0.90 11.05
C ALA A 41 28.62 1.06 10.46
N GLY A 42 28.26 0.19 9.52
CA GLY A 42 27.03 0.35 8.74
C GLY A 42 25.77 0.41 9.61
N ARG A 43 24.83 1.31 9.27
CA ARG A 43 23.56 1.43 9.98
C ARG A 43 22.80 0.11 9.88
N GLU A 44 22.53 -0.51 11.02
CA GLU A 44 21.70 -1.71 11.07
C GLU A 44 20.22 -1.35 10.90
N VAL A 45 19.54 -2.12 10.04
CA VAL A 45 18.10 -2.04 9.79
C VAL A 45 17.53 -3.45 9.93
N ALA A 46 16.72 -3.65 10.97
CA ALA A 46 15.93 -4.87 11.10
C ALA A 46 14.80 -4.84 10.06
N ALA A 47 14.83 -5.80 9.13
CA ALA A 47 13.76 -6.06 8.18
C ALA A 47 12.71 -7.02 8.74
N LEU A 48 13.12 -7.94 9.63
CA LEU A 48 12.26 -8.69 10.55
C LEU A 48 12.84 -8.57 11.97
N ASP A 49 11.98 -8.47 12.98
CA ASP A 49 12.35 -8.16 14.36
C ASP A 49 11.51 -8.97 15.36
N GLY A 50 11.73 -10.28 15.40
CA GLY A 50 11.15 -11.20 16.37
C GLY A 50 9.88 -11.89 15.87
N VAL A 51 9.83 -12.20 14.56
CA VAL A 51 8.69 -12.88 13.96
C VAL A 51 8.62 -14.32 14.46
N SER A 52 7.52 -14.64 15.12
CA SER A 52 7.13 -16.01 15.42
C SER A 52 5.84 -16.31 14.66
N LEU A 53 5.83 -17.41 13.91
CA LEU A 53 4.75 -17.77 12.99
C LEU A 53 4.80 -19.28 12.76
N GLU A 54 3.66 -19.95 12.85
CA GLU A 54 3.52 -21.38 12.53
C GLU A 54 2.41 -21.54 11.49
N ILE A 55 2.72 -22.25 10.41
CA ILE A 55 1.80 -22.54 9.29
C ILE A 55 1.72 -24.05 9.14
N ALA A 56 0.52 -24.60 9.27
CA ALA A 56 0.23 -26.02 9.17
C ALA A 56 0.35 -26.52 7.72
N ARG A 57 0.59 -27.82 7.52
CA ARG A 57 0.56 -28.42 6.18
C ARG A 57 -0.84 -28.30 5.56
N GLY A 58 -0.93 -27.87 4.31
CA GLY A 58 -2.19 -27.62 3.61
C GLY A 58 -2.92 -26.33 4.01
N GLU A 59 -2.36 -25.53 4.91
CA GLU A 59 -2.91 -24.23 5.29
C GLU A 59 -2.65 -23.16 4.20
N LYS A 60 -3.53 -22.16 4.11
CA LYS A 60 -3.46 -21.09 3.12
C LYS A 60 -3.41 -19.75 3.84
N VAL A 61 -2.22 -19.18 3.92
CA VAL A 61 -1.94 -17.98 4.70
C VAL A 61 -1.47 -16.86 3.78
N ALA A 62 -2.09 -15.69 3.89
CA ALA A 62 -1.56 -14.47 3.27
C ALA A 62 -0.78 -13.62 4.28
N VAL A 63 0.36 -13.06 3.88
CA VAL A 63 1.07 -12.04 4.64
C VAL A 63 0.86 -10.69 3.97
N ILE A 64 0.17 -9.80 4.67
CA ILE A 64 -0.14 -8.43 4.22
C ILE A 64 0.71 -7.41 4.98
N GLY A 65 0.81 -6.21 4.43
CA GLY A 65 1.55 -5.11 5.03
C GLY A 65 2.05 -4.10 4.00
N ARG A 66 2.41 -2.91 4.49
CA ARG A 66 2.93 -1.81 3.67
C ARG A 66 4.29 -2.15 3.05
N ASN A 67 4.69 -1.38 2.05
CA ASN A 67 6.04 -1.48 1.50
C ASN A 67 7.08 -1.17 2.58
N GLY A 68 8.13 -2.00 2.67
CA GLY A 68 9.11 -1.95 3.76
C GLY A 68 8.71 -2.69 5.05
N ALA A 69 7.52 -3.29 5.14
CA ALA A 69 7.09 -4.02 6.35
C ALA A 69 7.86 -5.32 6.64
N GLY A 70 8.69 -5.82 5.70
CA GLY A 70 9.47 -7.05 5.85
C GLY A 70 9.00 -8.23 4.97
N LYS A 71 7.87 -8.09 4.27
CA LYS A 71 7.21 -9.16 3.49
C LYS A 71 8.16 -9.99 2.59
N SER A 72 8.83 -9.35 1.64
CA SER A 72 9.77 -10.02 0.74
C SER A 72 11.07 -10.47 1.42
N THR A 73 11.33 -10.07 2.67
CA THR A 73 12.40 -10.64 3.49
C THR A 73 11.97 -11.95 4.12
N LEU A 74 10.75 -12.04 4.64
CA LEU A 74 10.15 -13.29 5.12
C LEU A 74 10.15 -14.35 4.01
N LEU A 75 9.73 -13.98 2.80
CA LEU A 75 9.80 -14.87 1.63
C LEU A 75 11.20 -15.35 1.28
N LYS A 76 12.22 -14.49 1.34
CA LYS A 76 13.62 -14.87 1.09
C LYS A 76 14.18 -15.81 2.16
N LEU A 77 13.64 -15.74 3.38
CA LEU A 77 13.99 -16.66 4.45
C LEU A 77 13.29 -18.01 4.25
N VAL A 78 11.98 -18.02 3.99
CA VAL A 78 11.19 -19.25 3.77
C VAL A 78 11.63 -20.01 2.50
N SER A 79 12.06 -19.30 1.45
CA SER A 79 12.63 -19.90 0.24
C SER A 79 14.11 -20.30 0.36
N GLY A 80 14.75 -20.12 1.53
CA GLY A 80 16.16 -20.45 1.74
C GLY A 80 17.18 -19.54 1.03
N VAL A 81 16.74 -18.53 0.27
CA VAL A 81 17.58 -17.54 -0.44
C VAL A 81 18.44 -16.72 0.54
N THR A 82 18.01 -16.58 1.79
CA THR A 82 18.84 -16.00 2.85
C THR A 82 18.56 -16.67 4.20
N GLN A 83 19.54 -16.66 5.10
CA GLN A 83 19.41 -17.20 6.46
C GLN A 83 18.98 -16.10 7.45
N PRO A 84 18.30 -16.43 8.57
CA PRO A 84 18.01 -15.46 9.63
C PRO A 84 19.30 -14.92 10.27
N THR A 85 19.22 -13.76 10.90
CA THR A 85 20.31 -13.20 11.73
C THR A 85 20.28 -13.79 13.14
N SER A 86 19.07 -14.05 13.67
CA SER A 86 18.83 -14.77 14.92
C SER A 86 17.42 -15.38 14.92
N GLY A 87 17.14 -16.25 15.90
CA GLY A 87 15.92 -17.06 15.93
C GLY A 87 16.05 -18.33 15.08
N THR A 88 15.00 -19.15 15.03
CA THR A 88 14.97 -20.38 14.22
C THR A 88 13.87 -20.30 13.17
N LEU A 89 14.18 -20.75 11.95
CA LEU A 89 13.21 -20.91 10.88
C LEU A 89 13.36 -22.31 10.30
N ASP A 90 12.38 -23.15 10.55
CA ASP A 90 12.28 -24.49 10.00
C ASP A 90 11.23 -24.49 8.87
N VAL A 91 11.53 -25.14 7.75
CA VAL A 91 10.63 -25.26 6.59
C VAL A 91 10.63 -26.71 6.12
N SER A 92 9.45 -27.27 5.90
CA SER A 92 9.26 -28.70 5.61
C SER A 92 8.57 -28.93 4.26
N GLY A 93 9.17 -29.81 3.46
CA GLY A 93 8.69 -30.16 2.11
C GLY A 93 9.38 -29.42 0.97
N ALA A 94 9.01 -29.76 -0.26
CA ALA A 94 9.56 -29.19 -1.48
C ALA A 94 9.02 -27.76 -1.74
N VAL A 95 9.73 -26.75 -1.25
CA VAL A 95 9.41 -25.33 -1.43
C VAL A 95 9.50 -24.94 -2.90
N HIS A 96 8.39 -24.50 -3.50
CA HIS A 96 8.37 -23.88 -4.83
C HIS A 96 7.96 -22.42 -4.73
N ALA A 97 8.83 -21.55 -5.21
CA ALA A 97 8.69 -20.11 -5.12
C ALA A 97 8.41 -19.50 -6.49
N LEU A 98 7.18 -19.00 -6.74
CA LEU A 98 6.89 -18.20 -7.94
C LEU A 98 7.50 -16.79 -7.88
N LEU A 99 8.17 -16.47 -6.76
CA LEU A 99 9.02 -15.28 -6.52
C LEU A 99 10.05 -14.99 -7.62
N GLN A 100 10.36 -16.00 -8.44
CA GLN A 100 11.48 -16.05 -9.37
C GLN A 100 11.07 -16.08 -10.85
N ILE A 101 9.85 -15.64 -11.17
CA ILE A 101 9.43 -15.40 -12.56
C ILE A 101 10.38 -14.35 -13.18
N GLY A 102 11.30 -14.84 -14.02
CA GLY A 102 12.41 -14.08 -14.60
C GLY A 102 13.81 -14.65 -14.37
N SER A 103 14.02 -15.57 -13.41
CA SER A 103 15.30 -16.24 -13.18
C SER A 103 15.24 -17.74 -13.46
N GLY A 104 15.87 -18.17 -14.55
CA GLY A 104 15.99 -19.58 -14.93
C GLY A 104 15.86 -19.82 -16.44
N PHE A 105 15.17 -18.94 -17.17
CA PHE A 105 15.07 -19.01 -18.62
C PHE A 105 16.25 -18.31 -19.29
N HIS A 106 16.88 -18.99 -20.24
CA HIS A 106 17.97 -18.49 -21.07
C HIS A 106 17.39 -17.86 -22.36
N PRO A 107 17.78 -16.63 -22.73
CA PRO A 107 17.19 -15.92 -23.88
C PRO A 107 17.43 -16.63 -25.21
N ASP A 108 18.62 -17.20 -25.41
CA ASP A 108 18.99 -17.88 -26.67
C ASP A 108 18.36 -19.28 -26.81
N PHE A 109 17.74 -19.81 -25.76
CA PHE A 109 17.06 -21.11 -25.80
C PHE A 109 15.61 -20.93 -26.26
N THR A 110 15.08 -21.93 -26.96
CA THR A 110 13.66 -21.95 -27.32
C THR A 110 12.78 -22.03 -26.07
N GLY A 111 11.51 -21.67 -26.19
CA GLY A 111 10.55 -21.87 -25.10
C GLY A 111 10.53 -23.33 -24.62
N ARG A 112 10.55 -24.30 -25.55
CA ARG A 112 10.65 -25.73 -25.26
C ARG A 112 11.89 -26.09 -24.44
N GLN A 113 13.07 -25.63 -24.88
CA GLN A 113 14.34 -25.88 -24.20
C GLN A 113 14.35 -25.29 -22.78
N ASN A 114 13.78 -24.10 -22.60
CA ASN A 114 13.65 -23.45 -21.30
C ASN A 114 12.72 -24.21 -20.34
N VAL A 115 11.60 -24.73 -20.81
CA VAL A 115 10.70 -25.57 -20.00
C VAL A 115 11.41 -26.85 -19.54
N TYR A 116 12.12 -27.55 -20.44
CA TYR A 116 12.90 -28.74 -20.05
C TYR A 116 14.03 -28.40 -19.06
N ALA A 117 14.76 -27.30 -19.27
CA ALA A 117 15.84 -26.88 -18.36
C ALA A 117 15.31 -26.56 -16.95
N TYR A 118 14.17 -25.86 -16.87
CA TYR A 118 13.48 -25.57 -15.61
C TYR A 118 12.99 -26.85 -14.90
N PHE A 119 12.41 -27.79 -15.64
CA PHE A 119 12.00 -29.08 -15.10
C PHE A 119 13.19 -29.94 -14.62
N ALA A 120 14.30 -29.94 -15.36
CA ALA A 120 15.53 -30.63 -14.96
C ALA A 120 16.13 -30.03 -13.67
N GLN A 121 16.11 -28.70 -13.51
CA GLN A 121 16.54 -28.02 -12.27
C GLN A 121 15.72 -28.47 -11.05
N LEU A 122 14.45 -28.85 -11.25
CA LEU A 122 13.55 -29.34 -10.20
C LEU A 122 13.54 -30.88 -10.08
N GLY A 123 14.50 -31.57 -10.71
CA GLY A 123 14.65 -33.02 -10.62
C GLY A 123 13.60 -33.83 -11.37
N ILE A 124 12.82 -33.21 -12.25
CA ILE A 124 11.79 -33.89 -13.04
C ILE A 124 12.46 -34.71 -14.17
N THR A 125 12.05 -35.97 -14.30
CA THR A 125 12.59 -36.87 -15.33
C THR A 125 12.11 -36.45 -16.73
N ALA A 126 12.91 -36.72 -17.77
CA ALA A 126 12.56 -36.37 -19.15
C ALA A 126 11.17 -36.90 -19.59
N ALA A 127 10.80 -38.12 -19.16
CA ALA A 127 9.50 -38.71 -19.48
C ALA A 127 8.32 -38.00 -18.80
N GLU A 128 8.50 -37.41 -17.62
CA GLU A 128 7.48 -36.60 -16.94
C GLU A 128 7.46 -35.16 -17.48
N ALA A 129 8.63 -34.62 -17.81
CA ALA A 129 8.78 -33.32 -18.45
C ALA A 129 8.05 -33.27 -19.80
N GLU A 130 8.13 -34.33 -20.60
CA GLU A 130 7.40 -34.45 -21.88
C GLU A 130 5.87 -34.39 -21.70
N ARG A 131 5.34 -35.13 -20.71
CA ARG A 131 3.90 -35.11 -20.39
C ARG A 131 3.42 -33.72 -19.96
N ARG A 132 4.22 -33.03 -19.14
CA ARG A 132 3.88 -31.68 -18.64
C ARG A 132 4.08 -30.60 -19.68
N LEU A 133 4.99 -30.76 -20.63
CA LEU A 133 5.23 -29.77 -21.68
C LEU A 133 3.96 -29.47 -22.48
N ALA A 134 3.16 -30.48 -22.81
CA ALA A 134 1.88 -30.27 -23.52
C ALA A 134 0.93 -29.36 -22.74
N GLU A 135 0.76 -29.61 -21.44
CA GLU A 135 -0.03 -28.78 -20.52
C GLU A 135 0.53 -27.34 -20.41
N VAL A 136 1.86 -27.20 -20.33
CA VAL A 136 2.54 -25.90 -20.28
C VAL A 136 2.28 -25.08 -21.54
N VAL A 137 2.38 -25.70 -22.71
CA VAL A 137 2.19 -25.03 -24.02
C VAL A 137 0.74 -24.60 -24.23
N ASP A 138 -0.21 -25.47 -23.87
CA ASP A 138 -1.65 -25.20 -23.95
C ASP A 138 -2.06 -24.10 -22.97
N PHE A 139 -1.63 -24.16 -21.70
CA PHE A 139 -1.93 -23.11 -20.73
C PHE A 139 -1.31 -21.77 -21.14
N ALA A 140 -0.08 -21.77 -21.65
CA ALA A 140 0.58 -20.55 -22.14
C ALA A 140 -0.08 -19.97 -23.40
N GLU A 141 -0.76 -20.80 -24.20
CA GLU A 141 -1.27 -20.53 -25.56
C GLU A 141 -0.13 -20.10 -26.52
N LEU A 142 1.02 -20.78 -26.45
CA LEU A 142 2.23 -20.44 -27.22
C LEU A 142 2.66 -21.54 -28.21
N ALA A 143 1.73 -22.37 -28.68
CA ALA A 143 2.03 -23.51 -29.56
C ALA A 143 2.83 -23.14 -30.82
N GLU A 144 2.53 -21.99 -31.45
CA GLU A 144 3.24 -21.50 -32.64
C GLU A 144 4.63 -20.92 -32.34
N TYR A 145 4.88 -20.52 -31.09
CA TYR A 145 6.10 -19.82 -30.65
C TYR A 145 7.04 -20.69 -29.81
N ILE A 146 6.61 -21.87 -29.36
CA ILE A 146 7.35 -22.68 -28.38
C ILE A 146 8.76 -23.08 -28.84
N ASP A 147 8.96 -23.23 -30.14
CA ASP A 147 10.25 -23.57 -30.75
C ASP A 147 11.04 -22.34 -31.27
N GLN A 148 10.55 -21.12 -30.98
CA GLN A 148 11.31 -19.88 -31.18
C GLN A 148 12.14 -19.53 -29.93
N PRO A 149 13.33 -18.89 -30.07
CA PRO A 149 14.13 -18.42 -28.94
C PRO A 149 13.37 -17.44 -28.05
N VAL A 150 13.50 -17.55 -26.73
CA VAL A 150 12.80 -16.65 -25.78
C VAL A 150 13.23 -15.18 -25.93
N ALA A 151 14.41 -14.91 -26.49
CA ALA A 151 14.85 -13.57 -26.90
C ALA A 151 13.89 -12.87 -27.89
N THR A 152 13.08 -13.63 -28.65
CA THR A 152 12.10 -13.07 -29.60
C THR A 152 10.71 -12.85 -28.97
N TYR A 153 10.50 -13.32 -27.75
CA TYR A 153 9.20 -13.25 -27.08
C TYR A 153 8.93 -11.84 -26.58
N SER A 154 7.66 -11.42 -26.64
CA SER A 154 7.23 -10.28 -25.83
C SER A 154 7.34 -10.60 -24.34
N THR A 155 7.48 -9.57 -23.49
CA THR A 155 7.50 -9.73 -22.03
C THR A 155 6.30 -10.52 -21.51
N GLY A 156 5.12 -10.32 -22.12
CA GLY A 156 3.91 -11.08 -21.81
C GLY A 156 4.05 -12.56 -22.14
N MET A 157 4.50 -12.92 -23.35
CA MET A 157 4.73 -14.32 -23.74
C MET A 157 5.76 -15.01 -22.83
N ALA A 158 6.87 -14.33 -22.52
CA ALA A 158 7.90 -14.87 -21.65
C ALA A 158 7.36 -15.20 -20.25
N VAL A 159 6.59 -14.30 -19.64
CA VAL A 159 5.98 -14.58 -18.33
C VAL A 159 4.87 -15.63 -18.41
N ARG A 160 4.03 -15.62 -19.46
CA ARG A 160 3.01 -16.66 -19.67
C ARG A 160 3.65 -18.06 -19.68
N LEU A 161 4.74 -18.24 -20.42
CA LEU A 161 5.47 -19.52 -20.46
C LEU A 161 6.08 -19.88 -19.10
N MET A 162 6.74 -18.94 -18.42
CA MET A 162 7.33 -19.17 -17.09
C MET A 162 6.27 -19.56 -16.06
N PHE A 163 5.15 -18.83 -15.99
CA PHE A 163 4.05 -19.15 -15.08
C PHE A 163 3.45 -20.52 -15.37
N SER A 164 3.24 -20.85 -16.65
CA SER A 164 2.74 -22.16 -17.07
C SER A 164 3.67 -23.29 -16.64
N ALA A 165 4.97 -23.16 -16.88
CA ALA A 165 5.99 -24.12 -16.48
C ALA A 165 6.03 -24.29 -14.95
N SER A 166 6.06 -23.18 -14.19
CA SER A 166 6.11 -23.23 -12.74
C SER A 166 4.84 -23.79 -12.08
N THR A 167 3.67 -23.61 -12.71
CA THR A 167 2.38 -24.13 -12.19
C THR A 167 1.97 -25.49 -12.76
N ALA A 168 2.77 -26.09 -13.65
CA ALA A 168 2.68 -27.51 -14.06
C ALA A 168 3.27 -28.47 -13.00
N ILE A 169 3.76 -27.93 -11.87
CA ILE A 169 4.34 -28.69 -10.77
C ILE A 169 3.50 -28.42 -9.52
N VAL A 170 3.23 -29.48 -8.75
CA VAL A 170 2.48 -29.40 -7.48
C VAL A 170 3.50 -29.49 -6.34
N PRO A 171 3.68 -28.42 -5.55
CA PRO A 171 4.61 -28.41 -4.41
C PRO A 171 3.92 -28.73 -3.08
N ASP A 172 4.71 -29.10 -2.08
CA ASP A 172 4.25 -29.16 -0.67
C ASP A 172 3.95 -27.76 -0.11
N LEU A 173 4.75 -26.78 -0.54
CA LEU A 173 4.68 -25.38 -0.13
C LEU A 173 4.88 -24.46 -1.35
N LEU A 174 3.82 -23.74 -1.70
CA LEU A 174 3.78 -22.74 -2.75
C LEU A 174 4.00 -21.33 -2.15
N LEU A 175 4.99 -20.60 -2.63
CA LEU A 175 5.24 -19.20 -2.25
C LEU A 175 4.90 -18.25 -3.41
N LEU A 176 4.06 -17.26 -3.16
CA LEU A 176 3.63 -16.23 -4.13
C LEU A 176 3.94 -14.82 -3.60
N ASP A 177 4.40 -13.88 -4.43
CA ASP A 177 4.68 -12.47 -4.05
C ASP A 177 4.17 -11.51 -5.12
N GLU A 178 2.94 -11.00 -4.97
CA GLU A 178 2.33 -10.00 -5.85
C GLU A 178 2.16 -10.41 -7.33
N VAL A 179 2.64 -11.59 -7.75
CA VAL A 179 2.66 -12.11 -9.14
C VAL A 179 1.30 -12.63 -9.67
N LEU A 180 0.19 -12.42 -8.97
CA LEU A 180 -1.14 -12.91 -9.38
C LEU A 180 -1.78 -12.13 -10.56
N GLY A 181 -1.07 -11.15 -11.14
CA GLY A 181 -1.59 -10.26 -12.18
C GLY A 181 -0.66 -10.06 -13.38
N VAL A 182 0.15 -11.06 -13.78
CA VAL A 182 1.05 -10.90 -14.94
C VAL A 182 0.41 -11.32 -16.26
N GLY A 183 0.79 -10.63 -17.32
CA GLY A 183 0.20 -10.73 -18.64
C GLY A 183 -0.87 -9.67 -18.84
N ASP A 184 -1.87 -10.00 -19.64
CA ASP A 184 -3.11 -9.24 -19.78
C ASP A 184 -4.15 -9.66 -18.72
N ALA A 185 -5.27 -8.93 -18.63
CA ALA A 185 -6.33 -9.20 -17.66
C ALA A 185 -6.99 -10.58 -17.82
N TYR A 186 -6.99 -11.14 -19.04
CA TYR A 186 -7.52 -12.48 -19.32
C TYR A 186 -6.57 -13.55 -18.76
N PHE A 187 -5.27 -13.43 -19.02
CA PHE A 187 -4.26 -14.35 -18.48
C PHE A 187 -4.12 -14.23 -16.96
N ALA A 188 -4.30 -13.05 -16.38
CA ALA A 188 -4.35 -12.86 -14.93
C ALA A 188 -5.48 -13.66 -14.28
N GLN A 189 -6.69 -13.63 -14.85
CA GLN A 189 -7.82 -14.44 -14.39
C GLN A 189 -7.55 -15.95 -14.55
N LYS A 190 -7.04 -16.39 -15.72
CA LYS A 190 -6.62 -17.77 -15.98
C LYS A 190 -5.58 -18.26 -14.95
N SER A 191 -4.64 -17.38 -14.60
CA SER A 191 -3.59 -17.61 -13.59
C SER A 191 -4.17 -17.74 -12.19
N PHE A 192 -5.11 -16.87 -11.80
CA PHE A 192 -5.80 -16.94 -10.52
C PHE A 192 -6.57 -18.27 -10.36
N GLU A 193 -7.26 -18.72 -11.42
CA GLU A 193 -7.96 -20.01 -11.44
C GLU A 193 -6.98 -21.19 -11.33
N ARG A 194 -5.84 -21.14 -12.04
CA ARG A 194 -4.77 -22.14 -11.93
C ARG A 194 -4.21 -22.26 -10.51
N ILE A 195 -3.91 -21.13 -9.85
CA ILE A 195 -3.46 -21.12 -8.45
C ILE A 195 -4.56 -21.64 -7.52
N SER A 196 -5.81 -21.21 -7.72
CA SER A 196 -6.96 -21.67 -6.93
C SER A 196 -7.14 -23.19 -7.03
N ALA A 197 -7.01 -23.76 -8.24
CA ALA A 197 -7.05 -25.20 -8.47
C ALA A 197 -5.87 -25.93 -7.80
N LEU A 198 -4.65 -25.43 -7.90
CA LEU A 198 -3.48 -25.98 -7.19
C LEU A 198 -3.68 -25.98 -5.66
N CYS A 199 -4.25 -24.90 -5.13
CA CYS A 199 -4.58 -24.76 -3.71
C CYS A 199 -5.80 -25.62 -3.29
N ALA A 200 -6.66 -26.02 -4.22
CA ALA A 200 -7.78 -26.92 -3.94
C ALA A 200 -7.34 -28.40 -3.83
N ARG A 201 -6.14 -28.74 -4.35
CA ARG A 201 -5.55 -30.07 -4.17
C ARG A 201 -5.19 -30.28 -2.69
N GLN A 202 -5.55 -31.44 -2.15
CA GLN A 202 -5.21 -31.80 -0.76
C GLN A 202 -3.69 -31.83 -0.58
N GLY A 203 -3.19 -31.23 0.50
CA GLY A 203 -1.78 -31.21 0.88
C GLY A 203 -1.00 -29.96 0.45
N THR A 204 -1.43 -29.21 -0.56
CA THR A 204 -0.73 -27.98 -1.01
C THR A 204 -0.82 -26.89 0.07
N THR A 205 0.30 -26.52 0.68
CA THR A 205 0.38 -25.36 1.56
C THR A 205 0.63 -24.10 0.74
N LEU A 206 -0.02 -22.98 1.07
CA LEU A 206 0.19 -21.69 0.42
C LEU A 206 0.68 -20.64 1.42
N LEU A 207 1.79 -19.97 1.08
CA LEU A 207 2.16 -18.66 1.61
C LEU A 207 2.04 -17.62 0.49
N LEU A 208 0.94 -16.87 0.51
CA LEU A 208 0.75 -15.72 -0.36
C LEU A 208 1.31 -14.46 0.30
N VAL A 209 2.00 -13.63 -0.46
CA VAL A 209 2.39 -12.29 -0.04
C VAL A 209 1.84 -11.29 -1.04
N THR A 210 1.15 -10.29 -0.51
CA THR A 210 0.50 -9.28 -1.36
C THR A 210 0.17 -8.01 -0.58
N HIS A 211 -0.11 -6.94 -1.30
CA HIS A 211 -0.80 -5.75 -0.79
C HIS A 211 -2.28 -5.71 -1.22
N ASP A 212 -2.73 -6.60 -2.12
CA ASP A 212 -4.14 -6.78 -2.49
C ASP A 212 -4.86 -7.65 -1.46
N LEU A 213 -5.60 -6.99 -0.58
CA LEU A 213 -6.40 -7.58 0.49
C LEU A 213 -7.55 -8.46 -0.04
N TYR A 214 -8.14 -8.09 -1.18
CA TYR A 214 -9.32 -8.75 -1.73
C TYR A 214 -8.92 -10.07 -2.40
N SER A 215 -7.84 -10.08 -3.18
CA SER A 215 -7.28 -11.34 -3.70
C SER A 215 -6.73 -12.23 -2.60
N ALA A 216 -6.15 -11.67 -1.54
CA ALA A 216 -5.72 -12.44 -0.36
C ALA A 216 -6.90 -13.18 0.29
N ALA A 217 -7.97 -12.46 0.65
CA ALA A 217 -9.14 -13.01 1.32
C ALA A 217 -9.96 -14.00 0.47
N ARG A 218 -9.82 -13.97 -0.87
CA ARG A 218 -10.43 -14.96 -1.77
C ARG A 218 -9.74 -16.32 -1.77
N VAL A 219 -8.44 -16.38 -1.45
CA VAL A 219 -7.61 -17.59 -1.55
C VAL A 219 -7.18 -18.14 -0.18
N CYS A 220 -6.97 -17.24 0.79
CA CYS A 220 -6.46 -17.55 2.12
C CYS A 220 -7.54 -17.28 3.18
N ASN A 221 -7.78 -18.27 4.05
CA ASN A 221 -8.68 -18.14 5.20
C ASN A 221 -8.02 -17.46 6.40
N ARG A 222 -6.69 -17.51 6.49
CA ARG A 222 -5.88 -16.86 7.53
C ARG A 222 -5.00 -15.77 6.92
N ILE A 223 -4.89 -14.64 7.61
CA ILE A 223 -4.04 -13.53 7.20
C ILE A 223 -3.16 -13.08 8.37
N VAL A 224 -1.88 -12.86 8.07
CA VAL A 224 -0.86 -12.34 8.97
C VAL A 224 -0.55 -10.91 8.53
N TRP A 225 -0.83 -9.93 9.39
CA TRP A 225 -0.44 -8.54 9.17
C TRP A 225 0.95 -8.29 9.75
N LEU A 226 1.89 -7.99 8.85
CA LEU A 226 3.25 -7.57 9.18
C LEU A 226 3.35 -6.03 9.08
N ASP A 227 3.93 -5.39 10.10
CA ASP A 227 4.39 -3.99 10.03
C ASP A 227 5.78 -3.85 10.65
N ARG A 228 6.66 -3.09 9.97
CA ARG A 228 8.05 -2.79 10.43
C ARG A 228 8.81 -4.01 10.95
N GLY A 229 8.64 -5.16 10.30
CA GLY A 229 9.31 -6.41 10.63
C GLY A 229 8.68 -7.21 11.78
N ARG A 230 7.51 -6.82 12.29
CA ARG A 230 6.79 -7.50 13.38
C ARG A 230 5.39 -7.93 12.96
N VAL A 231 4.91 -9.05 13.48
CA VAL A 231 3.51 -9.45 13.34
C VAL A 231 2.68 -8.58 14.27
N LEU A 232 1.75 -7.81 13.72
CA LEU A 232 0.78 -7.02 14.51
C LEU A 232 -0.51 -7.80 14.77
N LEU A 233 -0.93 -8.62 13.81
CA LEU A 233 -2.15 -9.41 13.89
C LEU A 233 -2.02 -10.69 13.07
N ASP A 234 -2.62 -11.76 13.55
CA ASP A 234 -2.66 -13.06 12.89
C ASP A 234 -4.02 -13.70 13.22
N GLY A 235 -4.78 -14.11 12.21
CA GLY A 235 -6.13 -14.66 12.41
C GLY A 235 -6.96 -14.72 11.13
N ASP A 236 -8.28 -14.80 11.29
CA ASP A 236 -9.25 -14.88 10.20
C ASP A 236 -9.11 -13.70 9.21
N ALA A 237 -9.18 -14.01 7.91
CA ALA A 237 -9.02 -13.05 6.84
C ALA A 237 -9.95 -11.83 6.96
N SER A 238 -11.23 -12.02 7.29
CA SER A 238 -12.20 -10.92 7.37
C SER A 238 -11.90 -9.96 8.52
N PHE A 239 -11.48 -10.50 9.66
CA PHE A 239 -11.10 -9.72 10.83
C PHE A 239 -9.82 -8.91 10.58
N VAL A 240 -8.78 -9.56 10.02
CA VAL A 240 -7.48 -8.93 9.80
C VAL A 240 -7.53 -7.88 8.68
N VAL A 241 -8.29 -8.11 7.60
CA VAL A 241 -8.52 -7.10 6.56
C VAL A 241 -9.20 -5.86 7.13
N LYS A 242 -10.27 -6.03 7.92
CA LYS A 242 -10.99 -4.90 8.54
C LYS A 242 -10.07 -4.08 9.45
N ALA A 243 -9.30 -4.74 10.33
CA ALA A 243 -8.35 -4.06 11.22
C ALA A 243 -7.25 -3.32 10.44
N TYR A 244 -6.77 -3.90 9.33
CA TYR A 244 -5.79 -3.28 8.45
C TYR A 244 -6.37 -2.02 7.77
N GLU A 245 -7.55 -2.11 7.15
CA GLU A 245 -8.22 -0.97 6.49
C GLU A 245 -8.51 0.19 7.45
N GLU A 246 -8.95 -0.11 8.67
CA GLU A 246 -9.15 0.87 9.75
C GLU A 246 -7.83 1.54 10.16
N SER A 247 -6.73 0.78 10.27
CA SER A 247 -5.41 1.35 10.55
C SER A 247 -4.89 2.27 9.45
N ILE A 248 -5.11 1.93 8.18
CA ILE A 248 -4.70 2.75 7.03
C ILE A 248 -5.50 4.06 7.00
N ARG A 249 -6.81 3.99 7.28
CA ARG A 249 -7.69 5.16 7.39
C ARG A 249 -7.20 6.13 8.47
N HIS A 250 -6.94 5.64 9.68
CA HIS A 250 -6.41 6.47 10.76
C HIS A 250 -5.01 7.04 10.46
N GLN A 251 -4.14 6.30 9.77
CA GLN A 251 -2.82 6.80 9.37
C GLN A 251 -2.92 7.93 8.33
N GLU A 252 -3.81 7.81 7.34
CA GLU A 252 -3.98 8.86 6.33
C GLU A 252 -4.68 10.09 6.93
N GLU A 253 -5.67 9.91 7.80
CA GLU A 253 -6.25 11.02 8.59
C GLU A 253 -5.18 11.76 9.43
N ALA A 254 -4.29 11.03 10.11
CA ALA A 254 -3.22 11.63 10.90
C ALA A 254 -2.23 12.40 10.00
N ARG A 255 -1.84 11.82 8.86
CA ARG A 255 -0.96 12.46 7.88
C ARG A 255 -1.56 13.75 7.32
N LEU A 256 -2.84 13.74 6.95
CA LEU A 256 -3.56 14.90 6.45
C LEU A 256 -3.66 16.00 7.54
N ARG A 257 -3.88 15.62 8.81
CA ARG A 257 -3.84 16.55 9.95
C ARG A 257 -2.47 17.19 10.14
N ASP A 258 -1.39 16.42 10.02
CA ASP A 258 -0.01 16.92 10.17
C ASP A 258 0.42 17.84 9.02
N GLU A 259 0.09 17.49 7.77
CA GLU A 259 0.34 18.36 6.61
C GLU A 259 -0.42 19.69 6.75
N LYS A 260 -1.71 19.62 7.11
CA LYS A 260 -2.56 20.78 7.41
C LYS A 260 -1.97 21.66 8.51
N GLN A 261 -1.50 21.07 9.62
CA GLN A 261 -0.83 21.83 10.69
C GLN A 261 0.47 22.48 10.22
N ARG A 262 1.27 21.80 9.39
CA ARG A 262 2.52 22.35 8.85
C ARG A 262 2.27 23.56 7.97
N ARG A 263 1.27 23.52 7.07
CA ARG A 263 0.88 24.67 6.23
C ARG A 263 0.39 25.85 7.07
N LEU A 264 -0.46 25.61 8.08
CA LEU A 264 -0.93 26.65 9.00
C LEU A 264 0.22 27.34 9.74
N ARG A 265 1.25 26.61 10.17
CA ARG A 265 2.44 27.21 10.82
C ARG A 265 3.27 28.08 9.87
N VAL A 266 3.34 27.76 8.58
CA VAL A 266 4.00 28.60 7.57
C VAL A 266 3.22 29.90 7.38
N LEU A 267 1.89 29.83 7.24
CA LEU A 267 1.03 31.01 7.11
C LEU A 267 1.03 31.92 8.36
N GLN A 268 1.24 31.35 9.55
CA GLN A 268 1.40 32.09 10.81
C GLN A 268 2.85 32.59 11.04
N GLY A 269 3.82 32.08 10.28
CA GLY A 269 5.26 32.21 10.52
C GLY A 269 5.94 33.31 9.71
N GLY A 270 5.44 34.55 9.78
CA GLY A 270 6.20 35.77 9.44
C GLY A 270 6.49 36.07 7.96
N ASP A 271 6.51 35.07 7.08
CA ASP A 271 6.79 35.22 5.64
C ASP A 271 5.53 35.25 4.76
N ALA A 272 4.34 35.29 5.38
CA ALA A 272 3.12 35.66 4.67
C ALA A 272 3.25 37.12 4.19
N PRO A 273 2.84 37.47 2.96
CA PRO A 273 2.83 38.86 2.53
C PRO A 273 1.99 39.67 3.52
N ALA A 274 2.46 40.90 3.83
CA ALA A 274 2.15 41.72 5.01
C ALA A 274 0.69 42.20 5.17
N SER A 275 -0.24 41.49 4.54
CA SER A 275 -1.65 41.79 4.38
C SER A 275 -2.54 40.53 4.44
N THR A 276 -2.02 39.38 4.85
CA THR A 276 -2.80 38.13 4.90
C THR A 276 -3.61 37.99 6.19
N MET A 277 -4.96 37.95 6.10
CA MET A 277 -5.84 37.61 7.22
C MET A 277 -6.32 36.15 7.14
N LEU A 278 -6.19 35.44 8.27
CA LEU A 278 -6.71 34.08 8.48
C LEU A 278 -8.05 34.15 9.23
N VAL A 279 -9.16 33.78 8.59
CA VAL A 279 -10.50 33.83 9.19
C VAL A 279 -10.91 32.48 9.77
N GLU A 280 -11.19 32.42 11.08
CA GLU A 280 -11.59 31.17 11.76
C GLU A 280 -13.10 31.15 12.09
N ILE A 281 -13.85 30.33 11.35
CA ILE A 281 -15.26 30.02 11.63
C ILE A 281 -15.33 28.87 12.65
N ARG A 282 -16.07 29.06 13.75
CA ARG A 282 -16.34 28.05 14.79
C ARG A 282 -17.81 28.10 15.20
N ASN A 283 -18.35 26.99 15.69
CA ASN A 283 -19.63 26.99 16.39
C ASN A 283 -19.51 27.74 17.73
N ALA A 284 -20.51 28.56 18.08
CA ALA A 284 -20.51 29.40 19.27
C ALA A 284 -20.32 28.57 20.55
N ASP A 285 -21.07 27.48 20.66
CA ASP A 285 -21.05 26.58 21.82
C ASP A 285 -19.87 25.57 21.78
N ARG A 286 -19.02 25.64 20.75
CA ARG A 286 -17.94 24.68 20.43
C ARG A 286 -18.39 23.22 20.23
N GLY A 287 -19.70 22.95 20.29
CA GLY A 287 -20.29 21.65 19.99
C GLY A 287 -20.33 21.33 18.50
N PHE A 288 -20.70 20.09 18.20
CA PHE A 288 -20.89 19.59 16.83
C PHE A 288 -22.00 20.37 16.10
N LEU A 289 -21.89 20.50 14.77
CA LEU A 289 -23.00 20.97 13.94
C LEU A 289 -23.98 19.80 13.76
N ALA A 290 -25.26 20.03 14.09
CA ALA A 290 -26.33 19.04 13.95
C ALA A 290 -26.68 18.71 12.49
N SER A 291 -26.27 19.55 11.54
CA SER A 291 -26.48 19.35 10.10
C SER A 291 -25.42 20.08 9.27
N THR A 292 -25.25 19.65 8.01
CA THR A 292 -24.37 20.29 7.03
C THR A 292 -24.88 21.69 6.68
N VAL A 293 -24.02 22.71 6.81
CA VAL A 293 -24.33 24.09 6.44
C VAL A 293 -23.72 24.39 5.06
N TYR A 294 -24.45 25.08 4.19
CA TYR A 294 -24.02 25.38 2.82
C TYR A 294 -23.73 26.88 2.67
N PHE A 295 -22.60 27.21 2.04
CA PHE A 295 -22.17 28.60 1.85
C PHE A 295 -21.86 28.88 0.38
N SER A 296 -22.20 30.06 -0.13
CA SER A 296 -21.89 30.50 -1.50
C SER A 296 -20.57 31.29 -1.59
N ALA A 297 -20.31 32.15 -0.62
CA ALA A 297 -19.10 32.98 -0.51
C ALA A 297 -18.83 33.37 0.95
N ILE A 298 -17.62 33.85 1.23
CA ILE A 298 -17.30 34.63 2.44
C ILE A 298 -16.93 36.04 1.99
N GLU A 299 -17.64 37.06 2.47
CA GLU A 299 -17.40 38.46 2.18
C GLU A 299 -16.80 39.16 3.42
N LEU A 300 -15.65 39.82 3.25
CA LEU A 300 -15.08 40.74 4.24
C LEU A 300 -15.55 42.16 3.90
N ARG A 301 -16.19 42.82 4.86
CA ARG A 301 -16.70 44.18 4.74
C ARG A 301 -16.04 45.11 5.74
N ARG A 302 -15.82 46.37 5.35
CA ARG A 302 -15.34 47.46 6.19
C ARG A 302 -16.18 48.70 5.91
N ASP A 303 -16.65 49.38 6.95
CA ASP A 303 -17.49 50.59 6.84
C ASP A 303 -18.68 50.40 5.87
N GLY A 304 -19.30 49.21 5.92
CA GLY A 304 -20.40 48.79 5.06
C GLY A 304 -20.03 48.36 3.63
N ARG A 305 -18.80 48.62 3.16
CA ARG A 305 -18.32 48.31 1.81
C ARG A 305 -17.63 46.94 1.76
N SER A 306 -17.78 46.22 0.64
CA SER A 306 -17.03 44.99 0.36
C SER A 306 -15.56 45.32 0.14
N VAL A 307 -14.66 44.57 0.79
CA VAL A 307 -13.20 44.72 0.68
C VAL A 307 -12.58 43.53 -0.04
N ALA A 308 -13.04 42.32 0.29
CA ALA A 308 -12.57 41.08 -0.31
C ALA A 308 -13.69 40.03 -0.26
N VAL A 309 -13.74 39.15 -1.27
CA VAL A 309 -14.68 38.04 -1.36
C VAL A 309 -13.90 36.78 -1.68
N ALA A 310 -14.07 35.73 -0.88
CA ALA A 310 -13.64 34.38 -1.22
C ALA A 310 -14.84 33.63 -1.83
N PRO A 311 -14.90 33.41 -3.16
CA PRO A 311 -15.96 32.61 -3.77
C PRO A 311 -15.80 31.16 -3.33
N LEU A 312 -16.80 30.60 -2.64
CA LEU A 312 -16.74 29.21 -2.17
C LEU A 312 -17.34 28.24 -3.19
N ALA A 313 -18.22 28.72 -4.07
CA ALA A 313 -19.00 27.89 -4.98
C ALA A 313 -18.28 27.50 -6.30
N THR A 314 -17.05 27.98 -6.53
CA THR A 314 -16.26 27.64 -7.73
C THR A 314 -15.21 26.56 -7.43
N ASN A 315 -14.82 25.81 -8.46
CA ASN A 315 -13.70 24.85 -8.39
C ASN A 315 -12.42 25.37 -9.05
N ALA A 316 -12.49 26.52 -9.74
CA ALA A 316 -11.34 27.17 -10.35
C ALA A 316 -10.38 27.63 -9.24
N PHE A 317 -9.19 27.04 -9.22
CA PHE A 317 -8.09 27.43 -8.37
C PHE A 317 -7.13 28.26 -9.21
N ASP A 318 -7.08 29.56 -8.97
CA ASP A 318 -6.07 30.44 -9.53
C ASP A 318 -5.18 30.94 -8.37
N GLU A 319 -3.91 30.54 -8.37
CA GLU A 319 -2.90 30.98 -7.40
C GLU A 319 -2.63 32.49 -7.46
N ARG A 320 -3.17 33.18 -8.48
CA ARG A 320 -3.08 34.63 -8.68
C ARG A 320 -4.25 35.41 -8.07
N GLU A 321 -5.31 34.74 -7.59
CA GLU A 321 -6.42 35.45 -6.93
C GLU A 321 -6.03 35.92 -5.52
N PRO A 322 -6.31 37.19 -5.16
CA PRO A 322 -5.92 37.76 -3.87
C PRO A 322 -6.74 37.25 -2.67
N SER A 323 -7.73 36.39 -2.87
CA SER A 323 -8.53 35.80 -1.79
C SER A 323 -8.88 34.37 -2.14
N HIS A 324 -8.35 33.40 -1.40
CA HIS A 324 -8.45 31.99 -1.73
C HIS A 324 -8.86 31.12 -0.54
N LEU A 325 -9.51 30.01 -0.87
CA LEU A 325 -9.90 28.97 0.08
C LEU A 325 -8.84 27.87 0.09
N ASP A 326 -8.18 27.61 1.22
CA ASP A 326 -7.36 26.40 1.33
C ASP A 326 -8.29 25.17 1.43
N ARG A 327 -8.47 24.51 0.28
CA ARG A 327 -9.29 23.30 0.13
C ARG A 327 -8.74 22.08 0.87
N MET A 328 -7.44 22.06 1.19
CA MET A 328 -6.80 20.93 1.88
C MET A 328 -6.75 21.16 3.40
N ALA A 329 -6.74 22.42 3.84
CA ALA A 329 -6.68 22.79 5.25
C ALA A 329 -8.04 23.11 5.90
N SER A 330 -9.18 22.72 5.32
CA SER A 330 -10.51 23.16 5.79
C SER A 330 -11.55 22.05 5.83
N ALA A 331 -12.71 22.33 6.41
CA ALA A 331 -13.85 21.40 6.48
C ALA A 331 -14.82 21.59 5.30
N TRP A 332 -14.36 22.19 4.20
CA TRP A 332 -15.17 22.45 3.02
C TRP A 332 -15.20 21.23 2.09
N GLY A 333 -16.39 20.72 1.78
CA GLY A 333 -16.57 19.65 0.80
C GLY A 333 -16.46 20.14 -0.65
N GLU A 334 -16.92 19.35 -1.61
CA GLU A 334 -16.89 19.74 -3.03
C GLU A 334 -17.93 20.82 -3.37
N ALA A 335 -17.66 21.64 -4.39
CA ALA A 335 -18.65 22.58 -4.89
C ALA A 335 -19.87 21.82 -5.45
N THR A 336 -21.06 22.33 -5.15
CA THR A 336 -22.33 21.68 -5.45
C THR A 336 -23.42 22.72 -5.69
N THR A 337 -24.64 22.26 -6.01
CA THR A 337 -25.82 23.11 -6.13
C THR A 337 -26.75 22.83 -4.96
N TRP A 338 -27.10 23.86 -4.18
CA TRP A 338 -28.06 23.77 -3.08
C TRP A 338 -29.18 24.77 -3.31
N ARG A 339 -30.43 24.29 -3.38
CA ARG A 339 -31.63 25.10 -3.74
C ARG A 339 -31.38 25.98 -4.98
N ASP A 340 -30.94 25.33 -6.06
CA ASP A 340 -30.64 25.94 -7.37
C ASP A 340 -29.60 27.08 -7.35
N ARG A 341 -28.79 27.16 -6.28
CA ARG A 341 -27.69 28.12 -6.15
C ARG A 341 -26.34 27.40 -5.99
N PRO A 342 -25.27 27.89 -6.65
CA PRO A 342 -23.92 27.41 -6.41
C PRO A 342 -23.54 27.59 -4.94
N ALA A 343 -23.08 26.51 -4.29
CA ALA A 343 -22.70 26.48 -2.88
C ALA A 343 -21.62 25.44 -2.62
N ARG A 344 -21.05 25.45 -1.41
CA ARG A 344 -20.13 24.42 -0.91
C ARG A 344 -20.57 24.00 0.50
N PRO A 345 -20.67 22.69 0.81
CA PRO A 345 -21.02 22.22 2.13
C PRO A 345 -19.83 22.39 3.09
N PHE A 346 -20.13 22.82 4.31
CA PHE A 346 -19.23 22.77 5.45
C PHE A 346 -19.51 21.45 6.20
N LEU A 347 -18.60 20.49 6.04
CA LEU A 347 -18.71 19.12 6.53
C LEU A 347 -18.32 19.03 8.01
N ASN A 348 -19.02 18.18 8.76
CA ASN A 348 -18.68 17.88 10.15
C ASN A 348 -18.15 16.44 10.26
N PHE A 349 -16.82 16.27 10.33
CA PHE A 349 -16.17 14.95 10.48
C PHE A 349 -16.17 14.45 11.94
N GLU A 350 -17.26 14.69 12.69
CA GLU A 350 -17.46 14.28 14.11
C GLU A 350 -16.26 14.55 15.04
N SER A 351 -15.52 15.62 14.77
CA SER A 351 -14.23 15.92 15.39
C SER A 351 -14.30 17.20 16.23
N PRO A 352 -13.74 17.23 17.45
CA PRO A 352 -13.69 18.44 18.28
C PRO A 352 -12.77 19.54 17.70
N PHE A 353 -12.03 19.25 16.62
CA PHE A 353 -11.12 20.19 15.96
C PHE A 353 -11.80 20.97 14.83
N GLN A 354 -12.70 21.90 15.18
CA GLN A 354 -13.19 22.93 14.24
C GLN A 354 -12.08 23.95 13.96
N LYS A 355 -11.29 23.72 12.89
CA LYS A 355 -10.15 24.57 12.49
C LYS A 355 -10.04 24.71 10.97
N VAL A 356 -9.87 25.94 10.51
CA VAL A 356 -10.20 26.40 9.14
C VAL A 356 -8.92 26.79 8.37
N ALA A 357 -8.87 27.55 7.26
CA ALA A 357 -9.49 28.86 6.97
C ALA A 357 -9.59 29.16 5.45
N ALA A 358 -10.17 30.32 5.12
CA ALA A 358 -9.85 31.07 3.90
C ALA A 358 -8.75 32.09 4.22
N ALA A 359 -7.87 32.35 3.24
CA ALA A 359 -6.83 33.36 3.33
C ALA A 359 -7.19 34.55 2.43
N PHE A 360 -7.19 35.75 3.01
CA PHE A 360 -7.52 36.99 2.31
C PHE A 360 -6.29 37.89 2.30
N ALA A 361 -5.81 38.27 1.12
CA ALA A 361 -4.89 39.41 0.99
C ALA A 361 -5.71 40.70 1.06
N LEU A 362 -5.40 41.54 2.03
CA LEU A 362 -6.09 42.80 2.30
C LEU A 362 -5.32 44.00 1.73
N PRO A 363 -6.00 45.09 1.35
CA PRO A 363 -5.32 46.33 0.97
C PRO A 363 -4.81 47.15 2.18
N PHE A 364 -4.82 46.58 3.40
CA PHE A 364 -4.41 47.24 4.64
C PHE A 364 -3.88 46.22 5.68
N ASP A 365 -3.14 46.71 6.69
CA ASP A 365 -2.69 45.92 7.84
C ASP A 365 -3.87 45.65 8.81
N PRO A 366 -4.24 44.39 9.09
CA PRO A 366 -5.35 44.06 10.00
C PRO A 366 -4.99 44.16 11.49
N ILE A 367 -3.72 44.34 11.86
CA ILE A 367 -3.27 44.37 13.27
C ILE A 367 -3.48 45.75 13.89
N THR A 368 -3.23 46.81 13.13
CA THR A 368 -3.29 48.21 13.59
C THR A 368 -4.69 48.83 13.57
N ASP A 369 -5.64 48.25 12.83
CA ASP A 369 -6.94 48.89 12.52
C ASP A 369 -8.14 48.06 13.04
N ARG A 370 -8.12 47.71 14.33
CA ARG A 370 -9.13 46.86 15.00
C ARG A 370 -10.47 47.56 15.21
N ARG A 371 -11.30 47.69 14.16
CA ARG A 371 -12.72 48.03 14.27
C ARG A 371 -13.61 46.91 13.73
N ASP A 372 -14.42 46.35 14.63
CA ASP A 372 -15.61 45.51 14.45
C ASP A 372 -15.68 44.61 13.21
N ILE A 373 -15.05 43.43 13.30
CA ILE A 373 -15.33 42.31 12.40
C ILE A 373 -16.65 41.66 12.83
N SER A 374 -17.76 41.99 12.16
CA SER A 374 -19.04 41.30 12.34
C SER A 374 -19.27 40.25 11.25
N ILE A 375 -19.44 38.98 11.64
CA ILE A 375 -19.87 37.92 10.72
C ILE A 375 -21.39 37.99 10.61
N GLN A 376 -21.91 38.63 9.58
CA GLN A 376 -23.34 38.59 9.25
C GLN A 376 -23.63 37.39 8.33
N PRO A 377 -24.59 36.50 8.67
CA PRO A 377 -25.08 35.52 7.71
C PRO A 377 -25.73 36.25 6.53
N CYS A 378 -25.45 35.81 5.29
CA CYS A 378 -26.22 36.26 4.13
C CYS A 378 -27.71 36.03 4.41
N SER A 379 -28.53 37.08 4.22
CA SER A 379 -29.96 37.06 4.55
C SER A 379 -30.73 36.12 3.63
N CYS A 380 -30.77 34.84 4.02
CA CYS A 380 -31.61 33.78 3.48
C CYS A 380 -32.24 32.97 4.63
N ALA A 381 -32.77 33.68 5.64
CA ALA A 381 -33.99 33.20 6.29
C ALA A 381 -35.06 33.12 5.19
N THR A 382 -35.81 32.03 5.04
CA THR A 382 -36.47 31.30 6.13
C THR A 382 -36.14 29.81 6.21
N THR A 383 -35.77 29.37 7.41
CA THR A 383 -36.28 28.12 7.98
C THR A 383 -37.70 28.37 8.47
N SER A 384 -38.69 27.71 7.88
CA SER A 384 -40.05 27.69 8.39
C SER A 384 -40.30 26.41 9.17
N GLY A 385 -40.42 26.52 10.50
CA GLY A 385 -41.11 25.54 11.34
C GLY A 385 -40.27 24.45 11.99
N ARG A 386 -40.11 24.61 13.31
CA ARG A 386 -39.86 23.61 14.37
C ARG A 386 -38.59 22.74 14.29
#